data_AF-A0A5M6CZL4-F1
#
_entry.id   AF-A0A5M6CZL4-F1
#
_cell.length_a   1.000
_cell.length_b   1.000
_cell.length_c   1.000
_cell.angle_alpha   90.00
_cell.angle_beta   90.00
_cell.angle_gamma   90.00
#
_symmetry.space_group_name_H-M   'P 1'
#
loop_
_entity.id
_entity.type
_entity.pdbx_description
1 polymer ?
#
loop_
_entity_poly.entity_id
_entity_poly.type
_entity_poly.pdbx_seq_one_letter_code
_entity_poly.pdbx_strand_id
1 'polypeptide(L)'
;MSPDHDHDHDHDDSTSDPTAPGEPSAGVSAESRVADPTGRQPIERVTDEGPGCLPGCMAAAVLSGILAFIACAFGTWVLYQKRSELALRTVRGTYLPLIEQSRLPPDEKQPTAQLLAEFGDKLQNRQVEDWQAAGVMQRLTRLPILEWGQIRAVEAFVDTDPADFADDASQQFDRLRHGVERGQLTAIDFRHILSPVTRADDTSDGTILIEPLETSAVQEVVQLARQAADRGGVADNPKGDVTIDTLVRRQIEAGMEQGSF
;
A
#
# COMPACT_ATOMS: atom_id res chain seq x y z
N MET A 1 -37.31 40.64 14.69
CA MET A 1 -37.85 40.35 16.04
C MET A 1 -37.49 38.89 16.28
N SER A 2 -36.51 38.68 17.18
CA SER A 2 -35.77 37.45 17.57
C SER A 2 -36.63 36.20 17.85
N PRO A 3 -36.04 34.99 18.05
CA PRO A 3 -34.63 34.65 18.35
C PRO A 3 -34.03 33.51 17.49
N ASP A 4 -32.73 33.48 17.16
CA ASP A 4 -31.53 33.21 17.99
C ASP A 4 -31.61 31.91 18.80
N HIS A 5 -31.01 30.85 18.25
CA HIS A 5 -30.76 29.60 18.97
C HIS A 5 -29.29 29.22 18.79
N ASP A 6 -28.50 29.64 19.78
CA ASP A 6 -27.15 29.16 20.04
C ASP A 6 -27.22 27.70 20.52
N HIS A 7 -26.36 26.85 19.95
CA HIS A 7 -26.06 25.54 20.53
C HIS A 7 -24.54 25.39 20.62
N ASP A 8 -24.05 25.70 21.82
CA ASP A 8 -22.76 25.28 22.34
C ASP A 8 -22.75 23.75 22.48
N HIS A 9 -21.74 23.10 21.92
CA HIS A 9 -21.35 21.76 22.35
C HIS A 9 -19.86 21.75 22.70
N ASP A 10 -19.66 21.73 24.02
CA ASP A 10 -18.43 21.52 24.75
C ASP A 10 -17.79 20.16 24.43
N HIS A 11 -16.45 20.21 24.42
CA HIS A 11 -15.49 19.22 24.89
C HIS A 11 -15.96 17.79 25.23
N ASP A 12 -15.28 16.82 24.60
CA ASP A 12 -14.67 15.73 25.37
C ASP A 12 -13.34 15.30 24.72
N ASP A 13 -12.25 15.68 25.36
CA ASP A 13 -10.88 15.23 25.13
C ASP A 13 -10.68 13.96 25.95
N SER A 14 -10.70 12.79 25.30
CA SER A 14 -10.40 11.50 25.93
C SER A 14 -9.14 10.89 25.31
N THR A 15 -8.01 11.42 25.76
CA THR A 15 -6.67 10.86 25.62
C THR A 15 -6.61 9.53 26.38
N SER A 16 -6.51 8.41 25.65
CA SER A 16 -6.31 7.08 26.23
C SER A 16 -4.83 6.69 26.17
N ASP A 17 -4.23 6.59 27.35
CA ASP A 17 -2.82 6.25 27.62
C ASP A 17 -2.45 4.80 27.23
N PRO A 18 -1.17 4.51 26.91
CA PRO A 18 -0.69 3.19 26.55
C PRO A 18 -0.34 2.34 27.79
N THR A 19 -0.90 1.13 27.85
CA THR A 19 -0.60 0.14 28.89
C THR A 19 0.66 -0.65 28.54
N ALA A 20 1.71 -0.51 29.36
CA ALA A 20 2.89 -1.38 29.39
C ALA A 20 2.74 -2.44 30.50
N PRO A 21 3.15 -3.71 30.31
CA PRO A 21 3.16 -4.69 31.39
C PRO A 21 4.53 -4.80 32.09
N GLY A 22 4.55 -4.27 33.33
CA GLY A 22 4.93 -4.94 34.59
C GLY A 22 6.14 -5.88 34.67
N GLU A 23 7.13 -5.45 35.45
CA GLU A 23 8.14 -6.27 36.14
C GLU A 23 7.52 -7.19 37.22
N PRO A 24 8.16 -8.32 37.55
CA PRO A 24 8.02 -8.94 38.86
C PRO A 24 9.22 -8.63 39.77
N SER A 25 8.92 -7.91 40.85
CA SER A 25 9.74 -7.70 42.04
C SER A 25 9.75 -8.95 42.92
N ALA A 26 10.94 -9.37 43.38
CA ALA A 26 11.10 -10.35 44.45
C ALA A 26 12.08 -9.78 45.49
N GLY A 27 11.53 -9.20 46.55
CA GLY A 27 12.25 -8.93 47.79
C GLY A 27 12.11 -10.11 48.75
N VAL A 28 13.21 -10.54 49.37
CA VAL A 28 13.21 -11.20 50.69
C VAL A 28 14.44 -10.77 51.48
N SER A 29 14.12 -9.98 52.52
CA SER A 29 14.64 -9.94 53.89
C SER A 29 16.13 -10.14 54.19
N ALA A 30 16.66 -9.09 54.83
CA ALA A 30 17.81 -9.13 55.72
C ALA A 30 17.46 -9.79 57.06
N GLU A 31 18.33 -10.68 57.58
CA GLU A 31 18.34 -11.01 59.00
C GLU A 31 19.77 -11.21 59.54
N SER A 32 20.06 -10.32 60.50
CA SER A 32 20.95 -10.34 61.67
C SER A 32 22.13 -11.33 61.82
N ARG A 33 23.26 -10.73 62.22
CA ARG A 33 24.53 -11.31 62.69
C ARG A 33 24.39 -12.14 63.98
N VAL A 34 25.15 -13.23 64.07
CA VAL A 34 25.84 -13.67 65.29
C VAL A 34 27.27 -14.04 64.91
N ALA A 35 28.23 -13.42 65.59
CA ALA A 35 29.66 -13.72 65.50
C ALA A 35 30.02 -14.85 66.47
N ASP A 36 30.90 -15.76 66.04
CA ASP A 36 31.73 -16.55 66.95
C ASP A 36 33.13 -16.74 66.33
N PRO A 37 34.23 -16.54 67.09
CA PRO A 37 35.57 -16.42 66.56
C PRO A 37 36.39 -17.68 66.85
N THR A 38 36.60 -18.52 65.84
CA THR A 38 37.63 -19.56 65.92
C THR A 38 38.29 -19.79 64.58
N GLY A 39 39.50 -19.24 64.47
CA GLY A 39 40.69 -20.02 64.16
C GLY A 39 40.61 -20.97 62.96
N ARG A 40 40.90 -20.44 61.78
CA ARG A 40 41.81 -21.06 60.80
C ARG A 40 42.01 -20.08 59.68
N GLN A 41 43.22 -19.53 59.57
CA GLN A 41 43.60 -18.81 58.36
C GLN A 41 43.54 -19.79 57.19
N PRO A 42 42.65 -19.58 56.20
CA PRO A 42 42.79 -20.28 54.95
C PRO A 42 43.96 -19.64 54.24
N ILE A 43 44.94 -20.47 53.93
CA ILE A 43 46.08 -20.18 53.08
C ILE A 43 45.57 -19.38 51.88
N GLU A 44 46.01 -18.13 51.79
CA GLU A 44 45.78 -17.23 50.67
C GLU A 44 46.49 -17.86 49.46
N ARG A 45 45.77 -18.75 48.78
CA ARG A 45 46.12 -19.14 47.43
C ARG A 45 45.80 -17.92 46.59
N VAL A 46 46.83 -17.17 46.24
CA VAL A 46 46.84 -16.36 45.02
C VAL A 46 46.54 -17.33 43.88
N THR A 47 45.25 -17.54 43.63
CA THR A 47 44.79 -18.10 42.37
C THR A 47 45.14 -17.04 41.36
N ASP A 48 46.14 -17.30 40.52
CA ASP A 48 46.37 -16.55 39.30
C ASP A 48 44.99 -16.29 38.66
N GLU A 49 44.53 -15.06 38.71
CA GLU A 49 43.39 -14.56 37.95
C GLU A 49 43.83 -14.60 36.48
N GLY A 50 43.83 -15.82 35.92
CA GLY A 50 43.91 -16.01 34.48
C GLY A 50 42.79 -15.19 33.86
N PRO A 51 43.05 -14.52 32.71
CA PRO A 51 42.13 -13.57 32.12
C PRO A 51 40.73 -14.20 32.06
N GLY A 52 39.78 -13.63 32.81
CA GLY A 52 38.46 -14.22 32.99
C GLY A 52 37.79 -14.54 31.66
N CYS A 53 36.84 -15.47 31.61
CA CYS A 53 36.15 -15.85 30.37
C CYS A 53 35.31 -14.72 29.72
N LEU A 54 35.14 -13.59 30.42
CA LEU A 54 34.34 -12.43 30.03
C LEU A 54 34.74 -11.82 28.66
N PRO A 55 36.03 -11.55 28.34
CA PRO A 55 36.44 -11.08 27.02
C PRO A 55 36.17 -12.11 25.92
N GLY A 56 36.19 -13.41 26.24
CA GLY A 56 35.83 -14.48 25.31
C GLY A 56 34.36 -14.45 24.94
N CYS A 57 33.47 -14.30 25.93
CA CYS A 57 32.03 -14.15 25.70
C CYS A 57 31.71 -12.86 24.91
N MET A 58 32.40 -11.76 25.21
CA MET A 58 32.23 -10.50 24.49
C MET A 58 32.70 -10.61 23.04
N ALA A 59 33.85 -11.23 22.79
CA ALA A 59 34.35 -11.48 21.43
C ALA A 59 33.40 -12.40 20.63
N ALA A 60 32.88 -13.45 21.27
CA ALA A 60 31.89 -14.33 20.64
C ALA A 60 30.61 -13.58 20.26
N ALA A 61 30.07 -12.75 21.16
CA ALA A 61 28.88 -11.95 20.88
C ALA A 61 29.09 -10.96 19.71
N VAL A 62 30.26 -10.30 19.65
CA VAL A 62 30.62 -9.40 18.55
C VAL A 62 30.72 -10.16 17.23
N LEU A 63 31.39 -11.32 17.22
CA LEU A 63 31.50 -12.16 16.01
C LEU A 63 30.14 -12.67 15.55
N SER A 64 29.27 -13.10 16.46
CA SER A 64 27.90 -13.49 16.13
C SER A 64 27.10 -12.32 15.55
N GLY A 65 27.24 -11.11 16.10
CA GLY A 65 26.61 -9.90 15.57
C GLY A 65 27.06 -9.57 14.14
N ILE A 66 28.37 -9.67 13.86
CA ILE A 66 28.91 -9.45 12.51
C ILE A 66 28.39 -10.51 11.53
N LEU A 67 28.36 -11.78 11.93
CA LEU A 67 27.81 -12.86 11.10
C LEU A 67 26.33 -12.65 10.79
N ALA A 68 25.53 -12.23 11.79
CA ALA A 68 24.13 -11.92 11.58
C ALA A 68 23.94 -10.76 10.60
N PHE A 69 24.77 -9.72 10.68
CA PHE A 69 24.74 -8.58 9.76
C PHE A 69 25.08 -8.98 8.32
N ILE A 70 26.13 -9.80 8.13
CA ILE A 70 26.52 -10.32 6.81
C ILE A 70 25.40 -11.21 6.22
N ALA A 71 24.81 -12.09 7.04
CA ALA A 71 23.72 -12.95 6.60
C ALA A 71 22.48 -12.13 6.19
N CYS A 72 22.16 -11.08 6.94
CA CYS A 72 21.08 -10.16 6.61
C CYS A 72 21.36 -9.42 5.29
N ALA A 73 22.55 -8.83 5.13
CA ALA A 73 22.95 -8.13 3.91
C ALA A 73 22.92 -9.06 2.68
N PHE A 74 23.41 -10.30 2.83
CA PHE A 74 23.36 -11.30 1.77
C PHE A 74 21.92 -11.72 1.43
N GLY A 75 21.08 -11.95 2.45
CA GLY A 75 19.66 -12.25 2.25
C GLY A 75 18.93 -11.14 1.50
N THR A 76 19.18 -9.89 1.87
CA THR A 76 18.66 -8.72 1.16
C THR A 76 19.16 -8.69 -0.28
N TRP A 77 20.45 -8.88 -0.53
CA TRP A 77 21.01 -8.91 -1.89
C TRP A 77 20.39 -10.01 -2.78
N VAL A 78 20.22 -11.23 -2.25
CA VAL A 78 19.54 -12.32 -2.96
C VAL A 78 18.07 -11.97 -3.27
N LEU A 79 17.37 -11.32 -2.34
CA LEU A 79 16.00 -10.84 -2.59
C LEU A 79 15.96 -9.76 -3.68
N TYR A 80 16.96 -8.88 -3.76
CA TYR A 80 17.06 -7.90 -4.84
C TYR A 80 17.23 -8.56 -6.21
N GLN A 81 18.04 -9.61 -6.33
CA GLN A 81 18.22 -10.33 -7.59
C GLN A 81 16.95 -11.02 -8.11
N LYS A 82 15.99 -11.30 -7.22
CA LYS A 82 14.72 -11.95 -7.56
C LYS A 82 13.60 -10.98 -7.92
N ARG A 83 13.83 -9.67 -7.86
CA ARG A 83 12.80 -8.66 -8.10
C ARG A 83 12.24 -8.68 -9.52
N SER A 84 13.09 -8.79 -10.53
CA SER A 84 12.66 -8.89 -11.94
C SER A 84 11.85 -10.18 -12.20
N GLU A 85 12.21 -11.28 -11.56
CA GLU A 85 11.45 -12.55 -11.64
C GLU A 85 10.08 -12.44 -10.98
N LEU A 86 10.00 -11.78 -9.82
CA LEU A 86 8.72 -11.49 -9.16
C LEU A 86 7.86 -10.53 -9.99
N ALA A 87 8.44 -9.47 -10.54
CA ALA A 87 7.73 -8.55 -11.44
C ALA A 87 7.17 -9.29 -12.66
N LEU A 88 7.97 -10.16 -13.29
CA LEU A 88 7.52 -10.98 -14.42
C LEU A 88 6.34 -11.87 -14.03
N ARG A 89 6.45 -12.55 -12.87
CA ARG A 89 5.37 -13.39 -12.35
C ARG A 89 4.10 -12.59 -12.08
N THR A 90 4.21 -11.39 -11.53
CA THR A 90 3.05 -10.54 -11.25
C THR A 90 2.42 -10.01 -12.54
N VAL A 91 3.21 -9.54 -13.50
CA VAL A 91 2.69 -9.02 -14.78
C VAL A 91 1.96 -10.13 -15.55
N ARG A 92 2.61 -11.28 -15.76
CA ARG A 92 2.03 -12.37 -16.57
C ARG A 92 1.04 -13.24 -15.82
N GLY A 93 1.28 -13.49 -14.54
CA GLY A 93 0.47 -14.40 -13.73
C GLY A 93 -0.73 -13.72 -13.07
N THR A 94 -0.71 -12.40 -12.90
CA THR A 94 -1.76 -11.67 -12.17
C THR A 94 -2.38 -10.59 -13.05
N TYR A 95 -1.61 -9.60 -13.52
CA TYR A 95 -2.20 -8.45 -14.23
C TYR A 95 -2.81 -8.81 -15.59
N LEU A 96 -2.10 -9.58 -16.41
CA LEU A 96 -2.57 -9.88 -17.76
C LEU A 96 -3.91 -10.65 -17.75
N PRO A 97 -4.08 -11.73 -16.96
CA PRO A 97 -5.37 -12.41 -16.84
C PRO A 97 -6.47 -11.50 -16.29
N LEU A 98 -6.16 -10.65 -15.31
CA LEU A 98 -7.16 -9.73 -14.73
C LEU A 98 -7.62 -8.68 -15.74
N ILE A 99 -6.74 -8.20 -16.62
CA ILE A 99 -7.10 -7.25 -17.69
C ILE A 99 -7.91 -7.93 -18.78
N GLU A 100 -7.55 -9.16 -19.17
CA GLU A 100 -8.33 -9.94 -20.13
C GLU A 100 -9.77 -10.16 -19.64
N GLN A 101 -9.92 -10.47 -18.34
CA GLN A 101 -11.20 -10.69 -17.67
C GLN A 101 -11.92 -9.39 -17.26
N SER A 102 -11.23 -8.25 -17.28
CA SER A 102 -11.80 -6.96 -16.87
C SER A 102 -12.96 -6.52 -17.77
N ARG A 103 -13.75 -5.58 -17.27
CA ARG A 103 -14.84 -4.92 -18.03
C ARG A 103 -14.35 -3.79 -18.95
N LEU A 104 -13.05 -3.70 -19.22
CA LEU A 104 -12.52 -2.70 -20.14
C LEU A 104 -13.13 -2.85 -21.55
N PRO A 105 -13.43 -1.73 -22.23
CA PRO A 105 -13.80 -1.74 -23.65
C PRO A 105 -12.76 -2.48 -24.50
N PRO A 106 -13.14 -3.22 -25.55
CA PRO A 106 -12.19 -4.00 -26.35
C PRO A 106 -11.04 -3.18 -26.95
N ASP A 107 -11.32 -1.95 -27.36
CA ASP A 107 -10.41 -0.98 -27.93
C ASP A 107 -9.38 -0.43 -26.92
N GLU A 108 -9.72 -0.35 -25.63
CA GLU A 108 -8.77 -0.01 -24.56
C GLU A 108 -8.07 -1.25 -23.98
N LYS A 109 -8.77 -2.39 -23.93
CA LYS A 109 -8.29 -3.64 -23.33
C LYS A 109 -7.12 -4.23 -24.10
N GLN A 110 -7.24 -4.36 -25.42
CA GLN A 110 -6.20 -5.01 -26.25
C GLN A 110 -4.87 -4.25 -26.21
N PRO A 111 -4.83 -2.91 -26.39
CA PRO A 111 -3.57 -2.16 -26.29
C PRO A 111 -2.96 -2.23 -24.89
N THR A 112 -3.79 -2.16 -23.84
CA THR A 112 -3.31 -2.26 -22.45
C THR A 112 -2.69 -3.62 -22.15
N ALA A 113 -3.35 -4.71 -22.56
CA ALA A 113 -2.83 -6.07 -22.42
C ALA A 113 -1.51 -6.24 -23.21
N GLN A 114 -1.45 -5.70 -24.44
CA GLN A 114 -0.25 -5.74 -25.27
C GLN A 114 0.93 -5.00 -24.60
N LEU A 115 0.71 -3.80 -24.06
CA LEU A 115 1.75 -3.04 -23.36
C LEU A 115 2.36 -3.81 -22.19
N LEU A 116 1.51 -4.48 -21.41
CA LEU A 116 1.97 -5.29 -20.27
C LEU A 116 2.66 -6.58 -20.72
N ALA A 117 2.19 -7.21 -21.80
CA ALA A 117 2.86 -8.36 -22.40
C ALA A 117 4.26 -7.98 -22.91
N GLU A 118 4.38 -6.87 -23.64
CA GLU A 118 5.66 -6.34 -24.12
C GLU A 118 6.61 -6.00 -22.96
N PHE A 119 6.09 -5.39 -21.89
CA PHE A 119 6.89 -5.15 -20.69
C PHE A 119 7.34 -6.46 -20.03
N GLY A 120 6.46 -7.46 -19.94
CA GLY A 120 6.80 -8.81 -19.49
C GLY A 120 7.88 -9.48 -20.35
N ASP A 121 7.85 -9.31 -21.66
CA ASP A 121 8.86 -9.83 -22.58
C ASP A 121 10.22 -9.16 -22.32
N LYS A 122 10.24 -7.84 -22.11
CA LYS A 122 11.47 -7.12 -21.74
C LYS A 122 12.05 -7.61 -20.41
N LEU A 123 11.21 -7.87 -19.41
CA LEU A 123 11.63 -8.47 -18.13
C LEU A 123 12.21 -9.88 -18.33
N GLN A 124 11.53 -10.74 -19.09
CA GLN A 124 12.00 -12.11 -19.36
C GLN A 124 13.36 -12.12 -20.08
N ASN A 125 13.53 -11.22 -21.05
CA ASN A 125 14.76 -11.09 -21.83
C ASN A 125 15.88 -10.33 -21.11
N ARG A 126 15.67 -9.94 -19.83
CA ARG A 126 16.62 -9.15 -19.02
C ARG A 126 17.02 -7.82 -19.68
N GLN A 127 16.08 -7.20 -20.39
CA GLN A 127 16.25 -5.90 -21.04
C GLN A 127 15.86 -4.72 -20.13
N VAL A 128 15.46 -5.01 -18.90
CA VAL A 128 15.03 -4.03 -17.88
C VAL A 128 15.84 -4.29 -16.62
N GLU A 129 16.42 -3.25 -16.05
CA GLU A 129 17.16 -3.32 -14.79
C GLU A 129 16.19 -3.47 -13.59
N ASP A 130 16.65 -4.07 -12.49
CA ASP A 130 15.77 -4.37 -11.34
C ASP A 130 15.11 -3.12 -10.74
N TRP A 131 15.79 -1.97 -10.77
CA TRP A 131 15.23 -0.71 -10.28
C TRP A 131 14.14 -0.15 -11.22
N GLN A 132 14.29 -0.33 -12.53
CA GLN A 132 13.28 0.05 -13.52
C GLN A 132 12.04 -0.83 -13.37
N ALA A 133 12.25 -2.14 -13.22
CA ALA A 133 11.17 -3.09 -12.96
C ALA A 133 10.38 -2.71 -11.70
N ALA A 134 11.07 -2.40 -10.60
CA ALA A 134 10.44 -1.94 -9.37
C ALA A 134 9.67 -0.63 -9.56
N GLY A 135 10.25 0.35 -10.28
CA GLY A 135 9.61 1.63 -10.59
C GLY A 135 8.30 1.45 -11.37
N VAL A 136 8.33 0.64 -12.42
CA VAL A 136 7.14 0.31 -13.22
C VAL A 136 6.08 -0.38 -12.36
N MET A 137 6.45 -1.41 -11.58
CA MET A 137 5.48 -2.14 -10.75
C MET A 137 4.84 -1.26 -9.67
N GLN A 138 5.60 -0.38 -9.03
CA GLN A 138 5.08 0.57 -8.05
C GLN A 138 4.08 1.56 -8.69
N ARG A 139 4.31 1.96 -9.94
CA ARG A 139 3.39 2.84 -10.67
C ARG A 139 2.13 2.10 -11.12
N LEU A 140 2.29 0.90 -11.67
CA LEU A 140 1.16 0.06 -12.12
C LEU A 140 0.23 -0.32 -10.96
N THR A 141 0.77 -0.64 -9.78
CA THR A 141 -0.03 -0.95 -8.57
C THR A 141 -0.85 0.23 -8.06
N ARG A 142 -0.50 1.46 -8.42
CA ARG A 142 -1.28 2.66 -8.08
C ARG A 142 -2.33 3.02 -9.11
N LEU A 143 -2.22 2.51 -10.34
CA LEU A 143 -3.20 2.76 -11.38
C LEU A 143 -4.47 1.94 -11.15
N PRO A 144 -5.67 2.54 -11.23
CA PRO A 144 -6.96 1.85 -11.11
C PRO A 144 -7.33 1.08 -12.38
N ILE A 145 -6.46 0.19 -12.88
CA ILE A 145 -6.67 -0.47 -14.20
C ILE A 145 -7.95 -1.32 -14.18
N LEU A 146 -8.21 -2.04 -13.09
CA LEU A 146 -9.35 -2.95 -12.99
C LEU A 146 -10.65 -2.18 -12.74
N GLU A 147 -10.58 -1.16 -11.88
CA GLU A 147 -11.67 -0.27 -11.54
C GLU A 147 -12.08 0.64 -12.71
N TRP A 148 -11.20 0.85 -13.69
CA TRP A 148 -11.47 1.69 -14.86
C TRP A 148 -12.69 1.22 -15.65
N GLY A 149 -12.79 -0.09 -15.91
CA GLY A 149 -13.95 -0.67 -16.59
C GLY A 149 -15.24 -0.58 -15.77
N GLN A 150 -15.14 -0.59 -14.44
CA GLN A 150 -16.29 -0.43 -13.55
C GLN A 150 -16.79 1.01 -13.58
N ILE A 151 -15.91 2.00 -13.53
CA ILE A 151 -16.26 3.41 -13.67
C ILE A 151 -16.92 3.67 -15.02
N ARG A 152 -16.40 3.13 -16.13
CA ARG A 152 -17.04 3.26 -17.46
C ARG A 152 -18.45 2.68 -17.49
N ALA A 153 -18.68 1.55 -16.82
CA ALA A 153 -20.01 0.95 -16.75
C ALA A 153 -20.98 1.81 -15.92
N VAL A 154 -20.52 2.42 -14.84
CA VAL A 154 -21.32 3.35 -14.03
C VAL A 154 -21.59 4.66 -14.78
N GLU A 155 -20.60 5.20 -15.48
CA GLU A 155 -20.73 6.36 -16.37
C GLU A 155 -21.78 6.10 -17.46
N ALA A 156 -21.72 4.95 -18.13
CA ALA A 156 -22.70 4.56 -19.13
C ALA A 156 -24.13 4.43 -18.57
N PHE A 157 -24.28 4.01 -17.31
CA PHE A 157 -25.57 3.98 -16.62
C PHE A 157 -26.11 5.40 -16.40
N VAL A 158 -25.26 6.32 -15.93
CA VAL A 158 -25.62 7.74 -15.76
C VAL A 158 -26.02 8.38 -17.09
N ASP A 159 -25.29 8.10 -18.17
CA ASP A 159 -25.56 8.65 -19.50
C ASP A 159 -26.84 8.09 -20.14
N THR A 160 -27.29 6.91 -19.72
CA THR A 160 -28.53 6.29 -20.22
C THR A 160 -29.77 6.97 -19.64
N ASP A 161 -29.75 7.30 -18.35
CA ASP A 161 -30.87 7.90 -17.62
C ASP A 161 -30.50 9.24 -16.96
N PRO A 162 -30.08 10.26 -17.75
CA PRO A 162 -29.49 11.50 -17.21
C PRO A 162 -30.46 12.32 -16.35
N ALA A 163 -31.77 12.14 -16.52
CA ALA A 163 -32.80 12.86 -15.76
C ALA A 163 -32.79 12.52 -14.26
N ASP A 164 -32.20 11.38 -13.88
CA ASP A 164 -32.10 10.94 -12.49
C ASP A 164 -30.82 11.43 -11.80
N PHE A 165 -29.95 12.17 -12.50
CA PHE A 165 -28.66 12.62 -12.01
C PHE A 165 -28.50 14.14 -12.10
N ALA A 166 -27.46 14.67 -11.46
CA ALA A 166 -27.08 16.07 -11.61
C ALA A 166 -26.51 16.32 -13.02
N ASP A 167 -26.73 17.52 -13.56
CA ASP A 167 -26.27 17.90 -14.92
C ASP A 167 -24.76 17.71 -15.16
N ASP A 168 -23.96 17.73 -14.08
CA ASP A 168 -22.52 17.58 -14.09
C ASP A 168 -22.05 16.17 -13.70
N ALA A 169 -22.94 15.18 -13.58
CA ALA A 169 -22.61 13.84 -13.11
C ALA A 169 -21.55 13.15 -14.00
N SER A 170 -21.75 13.15 -15.33
CA SER A 170 -20.80 12.56 -16.28
C SER A 170 -19.43 13.27 -16.22
N GLN A 171 -19.44 14.59 -16.02
CA GLN A 171 -18.23 15.39 -15.88
C GLN A 171 -17.39 14.99 -14.65
N GLN A 172 -18.01 14.48 -13.58
CA GLN A 172 -17.25 14.01 -12.42
C GLN A 172 -16.38 12.79 -12.77
N PHE A 173 -16.82 11.91 -13.67
CA PHE A 173 -16.01 10.78 -14.12
C PHE A 173 -14.83 11.22 -14.99
N ASP A 174 -15.00 12.22 -15.86
CA ASP A 174 -13.89 12.85 -16.57
C ASP A 174 -12.84 13.39 -15.59
N ARG A 175 -13.28 14.10 -14.55
CA ARG A 175 -12.38 14.63 -13.50
C ARG A 175 -11.63 13.51 -12.79
N LEU A 176 -12.24 12.36 -12.51
CA LEU A 176 -11.52 11.22 -11.94
C LEU A 176 -10.39 10.73 -12.86
N ARG A 177 -10.68 10.57 -14.16
CA ARG A 177 -9.68 10.12 -15.15
C ARG A 177 -8.49 11.07 -15.22
N HIS A 178 -8.75 12.38 -15.21
CA HIS A 178 -7.72 13.42 -15.15
C HIS A 178 -6.97 13.49 -13.81
N GLY A 179 -7.64 13.17 -12.69
CA GLY A 179 -7.00 13.06 -11.39
C GLY A 179 -5.97 11.91 -11.35
N VAL A 180 -6.29 10.77 -11.96
CA VAL A 180 -5.34 9.65 -12.13
C VAL A 180 -4.19 10.06 -13.04
N GLU A 181 -4.50 10.76 -14.14
CA GLU A 181 -3.48 11.27 -15.05
C GLU A 181 -2.46 12.14 -14.31
N ARG A 182 -2.90 13.00 -13.39
CA ARG A 182 -2.02 13.90 -12.63
C ARG A 182 -1.39 13.25 -11.40
N GLY A 183 -1.66 11.97 -11.15
CA GLY A 183 -1.21 11.25 -9.96
C GLY A 183 -1.85 11.74 -8.66
N GLN A 184 -2.96 12.49 -8.74
CA GLN A 184 -3.73 13.01 -7.62
C GLN A 184 -4.68 11.96 -7.05
N LEU A 185 -5.10 10.99 -7.87
CA LEU A 185 -5.96 9.89 -7.50
C LEU A 185 -5.29 8.55 -7.83
N THR A 186 -5.64 7.51 -7.07
CA THR A 186 -5.07 6.17 -7.15
C THR A 186 -6.15 5.08 -7.13
N ALA A 187 -5.73 3.83 -7.31
CA ALA A 187 -6.59 2.65 -7.13
C ALA A 187 -7.30 2.59 -5.76
N ILE A 188 -6.71 3.17 -4.70
CA ILE A 188 -7.36 3.22 -3.38
C ILE A 188 -8.58 4.15 -3.42
N ASP A 189 -8.44 5.32 -4.05
CA ASP A 189 -9.52 6.28 -4.18
C ASP A 189 -10.66 5.70 -5.02
N PHE A 190 -10.34 5.01 -6.12
CA PHE A 190 -11.34 4.39 -6.98
C PHE A 190 -12.13 3.29 -6.26
N ARG A 191 -11.47 2.44 -5.47
CA ARG A 191 -12.15 1.42 -4.66
C ARG A 191 -13.09 2.03 -3.62
N HIS A 192 -12.71 3.18 -3.05
CA HIS A 192 -13.60 3.90 -2.14
C HIS A 192 -14.79 4.52 -2.89
N ILE A 193 -14.55 5.19 -4.02
CA ILE A 193 -15.61 5.81 -4.83
C ILE A 193 -16.63 4.76 -5.30
N LEU A 194 -16.16 3.58 -5.69
CA LEU A 194 -16.99 2.49 -6.20
C LEU A 194 -17.62 1.63 -5.08
N SER A 195 -17.31 1.85 -3.81
CA SER A 195 -17.82 0.99 -2.73
C SER A 195 -19.35 0.88 -2.64
N PRO A 196 -20.16 1.92 -2.99
CA PRO A 196 -21.62 1.79 -2.97
C PRO A 196 -22.17 0.81 -4.02
N VAL A 197 -21.44 0.58 -5.11
CA VAL A 197 -21.90 -0.23 -6.25
C VAL A 197 -21.05 -1.48 -6.48
N THR A 198 -20.13 -1.80 -5.57
CA THR A 198 -19.24 -2.95 -5.69
C THR A 198 -19.27 -3.85 -4.45
N ARG A 199 -18.91 -5.11 -4.66
CA ARG A 199 -18.65 -6.10 -3.61
C ARG A 199 -17.35 -6.84 -3.91
N ALA A 200 -16.78 -7.48 -2.90
CA ALA A 200 -15.62 -8.35 -3.09
C ALA A 200 -15.95 -9.50 -4.06
N ASP A 201 -15.00 -9.87 -4.91
CA ASP A 201 -15.06 -11.07 -5.73
C ASP A 201 -14.60 -12.28 -4.91
N ASP A 202 -15.38 -13.36 -4.89
CA ASP A 202 -15.02 -14.60 -4.18
C ASP A 202 -13.88 -15.36 -4.89
N THR A 203 -13.60 -15.03 -6.16
CA THR A 203 -12.68 -15.77 -7.03
C THR A 203 -11.36 -15.06 -7.33
N SER A 204 -11.29 -13.75 -7.06
CA SER A 204 -10.12 -12.92 -7.31
C SER A 204 -9.92 -11.89 -6.21
N ASP A 205 -8.72 -11.32 -6.06
CA ASP A 205 -8.43 -10.23 -5.11
C ASP A 205 -9.09 -8.88 -5.52
N GLY A 206 -10.09 -8.92 -6.40
CA GLY A 206 -10.77 -7.77 -6.97
C GLY A 206 -12.15 -7.49 -6.38
N THR A 207 -12.80 -6.47 -6.94
CA THR A 207 -14.22 -6.19 -6.71
C THR A 207 -15.00 -6.43 -8.00
N ILE A 208 -16.30 -6.66 -7.85
CA ILE A 208 -17.25 -6.73 -8.96
C ILE A 208 -18.42 -5.79 -8.72
N LEU A 209 -19.06 -5.31 -9.79
CA LEU A 209 -20.27 -4.50 -9.69
C LEU A 209 -21.43 -5.32 -9.14
N ILE A 210 -22.23 -4.70 -8.29
CA ILE A 210 -23.51 -5.23 -7.82
C ILE A 210 -24.52 -4.99 -8.95
N GLU A 211 -25.05 -6.07 -9.52
CA GLU A 211 -26.04 -6.00 -10.59
C GLU A 211 -27.41 -6.51 -10.10
N PRO A 212 -28.52 -5.83 -10.47
CA PRO A 212 -28.58 -4.58 -11.26
C PRO A 212 -28.06 -3.35 -10.50
N LEU A 213 -27.60 -2.33 -11.22
CA LEU A 213 -27.20 -1.04 -10.62
C LEU A 213 -28.43 -0.28 -10.12
N GLU A 214 -28.36 0.21 -8.88
CA GLU A 214 -29.42 1.03 -8.28
C GLU A 214 -29.09 2.52 -8.42
N THR A 215 -30.07 3.32 -8.86
CA THR A 215 -29.90 4.78 -9.09
C THR A 215 -29.37 5.51 -7.84
N SER A 216 -29.89 5.20 -6.65
CA SER A 216 -29.44 5.81 -5.40
C SER A 216 -27.97 5.50 -5.08
N ALA A 217 -27.52 4.26 -5.32
CA ALA A 217 -26.13 3.88 -5.12
C ALA A 217 -25.20 4.57 -6.14
N VAL A 218 -25.64 4.71 -7.39
CA VAL A 218 -24.88 5.43 -8.42
C VAL A 218 -24.80 6.94 -8.12
N GLN A 219 -25.86 7.55 -7.59
CA GLN A 219 -25.81 8.94 -7.12
C GLN A 219 -24.75 9.12 -6.01
N GLU A 220 -24.62 8.15 -5.10
CA GLU A 220 -23.56 8.17 -4.09
C GLU A 220 -22.17 8.08 -4.72
N VAL A 221 -21.97 7.21 -5.72
CA VAL A 221 -20.71 7.13 -6.48
C VAL A 221 -20.36 8.47 -7.13
N VAL A 222 -21.32 9.16 -7.74
CA VAL A 222 -21.11 10.49 -8.35
C VAL A 222 -20.70 11.52 -7.29
N GLN A 223 -21.31 11.49 -6.10
CA GLN A 223 -20.94 12.39 -5.00
C GLN A 223 -19.52 12.11 -4.49
N LEU A 224 -19.17 10.84 -4.30
CA LEU A 224 -17.81 10.46 -3.89
C LEU A 224 -16.77 10.81 -4.97
N ALA A 225 -17.12 10.65 -6.24
CA ALA A 225 -16.30 11.05 -7.37
C ALA A 225 -15.99 12.56 -7.33
N ARG A 226 -17.03 13.37 -7.11
CA ARG A 226 -16.89 14.83 -6.96
C ARG A 226 -15.96 15.18 -5.80
N GLN A 227 -16.22 14.63 -4.61
CA GLN A 227 -15.42 14.89 -3.41
C GLN A 227 -13.95 14.48 -3.60
N ALA A 228 -13.70 13.34 -4.24
CA ALA A 228 -12.35 12.88 -4.54
C ALA A 228 -11.63 13.82 -5.51
N ALA A 229 -12.31 14.24 -6.59
CA ALA A 229 -11.77 15.20 -7.55
C ALA A 229 -11.49 16.57 -6.91
N ASP A 230 -12.39 17.07 -6.07
CA ASP A 230 -12.25 18.34 -5.35
C ASP A 230 -11.07 18.29 -4.38
N ARG A 231 -10.96 17.22 -3.58
CA ARG A 231 -9.83 16.97 -2.69
C ARG A 231 -8.50 16.87 -3.45
N GLY A 232 -8.53 16.29 -4.65
CA GLY A 232 -7.38 16.20 -5.55
C GLY A 232 -7.03 17.52 -6.21
N GLY A 233 -7.87 18.56 -6.14
CA GLY A 233 -7.68 19.80 -6.87
C GLY A 233 -7.77 19.62 -8.39
N VAL A 234 -8.59 18.69 -8.86
CA VAL A 234 -8.81 18.48 -10.30
C VAL A 234 -9.73 19.59 -10.81
N ALA A 235 -9.32 20.25 -11.90
CA ALA A 235 -10.11 21.30 -12.52
C ALA A 235 -11.50 20.78 -12.95
N ASP A 236 -12.52 21.63 -12.89
CA ASP A 236 -13.89 21.23 -13.20
C ASP A 236 -14.05 20.75 -14.65
N ASN A 237 -13.50 21.50 -15.61
CA ASN A 237 -13.56 21.21 -17.04
C ASN A 237 -12.19 20.77 -17.58
N PRO A 238 -11.73 19.54 -17.30
CA PRO A 238 -10.50 19.07 -17.88
C PRO A 238 -10.65 18.93 -19.40
N LYS A 239 -9.56 19.13 -20.14
CA LYS A 239 -9.56 19.06 -21.61
C LYS A 239 -8.91 17.78 -22.08
N GLY A 240 -9.54 17.12 -23.06
CA GLY A 240 -9.04 15.91 -23.68
C GLY A 240 -9.58 14.65 -23.03
N ASP A 241 -9.62 13.57 -23.80
CA ASP A 241 -9.97 12.24 -23.32
C ASP A 241 -8.71 11.55 -22.77
N VAL A 242 -8.87 10.86 -21.66
CA VAL A 242 -7.81 10.10 -21.01
C VAL A 242 -8.21 8.64 -21.08
N THR A 243 -7.42 7.85 -21.82
CA THR A 243 -7.62 6.41 -21.96
C THR A 243 -6.65 5.63 -21.07
N ILE A 244 -7.06 4.45 -20.61
CA ILE A 244 -6.23 3.66 -19.68
C ILE A 244 -4.94 3.15 -20.33
N ASP A 245 -4.94 2.85 -21.62
CA ASP A 245 -3.75 2.39 -22.35
C ASP A 245 -2.68 3.49 -22.42
N THR A 246 -3.10 4.75 -22.63
CA THR A 246 -2.21 5.91 -22.62
C THR A 246 -1.60 6.12 -21.24
N LEU A 247 -2.42 5.98 -20.18
CA LEU A 247 -1.93 6.06 -18.80
C LEU A 247 -0.93 4.95 -18.46
N VAL A 248 -1.25 3.70 -18.82
CA VAL A 248 -0.38 2.54 -18.58
C VAL A 248 0.95 2.69 -19.32
N ARG A 249 0.92 3.05 -20.61
CA ARG A 249 2.13 3.33 -21.40
C ARG A 249 3.01 4.35 -20.70
N ARG A 250 2.45 5.51 -20.35
CA ARG A 250 3.19 6.60 -19.71
C ARG A 250 3.77 6.20 -18.35
N GLN A 251 3.05 5.41 -17.55
CA GLN A 251 3.57 4.93 -16.27
C GLN A 251 4.68 3.88 -16.44
N ILE A 252 4.60 3.03 -17.46
CA ILE A 252 5.69 2.11 -17.81
C ILE A 252 6.92 2.91 -18.23
N GLU A 253 6.76 3.89 -19.12
CA GLU A 253 7.85 4.79 -19.56
C GLU A 253 8.48 5.55 -18.38
N ALA A 254 7.66 6.22 -17.57
CA ALA A 254 8.14 6.93 -16.38
C ALA A 254 8.83 6.00 -15.37
N GLY A 255 8.34 4.78 -15.19
CA GLY A 255 8.98 3.78 -14.34
C GLY A 255 10.34 3.31 -14.86
N MET A 256 10.50 3.21 -16.18
CA MET A 256 11.78 2.87 -16.82
C MET A 256 12.79 4.02 -16.77
N GLU A 257 12.34 5.27 -16.86
CA GLU A 257 13.22 6.44 -16.90
C GLU A 257 13.58 6.97 -15.51
N GLN A 258 12.59 7.07 -14.62
CA GLN A 258 12.71 7.77 -13.33
C GLN A 258 12.74 6.81 -12.14
N GLY A 259 12.29 5.56 -12.33
CA GLY A 259 12.16 4.60 -11.25
C GLY A 259 10.90 4.83 -10.42
N SER A 260 11.03 4.70 -9.10
CA SER A 260 9.93 4.96 -8.16
C SER A 260 9.59 6.46 -8.07
N PHE A 261 8.47 6.76 -7.42
CA PHE A 261 8.18 8.13 -6.95
C PHE A 261 9.10 8.54 -5.81
#